data_AF-A0A966D281-F1
#
_entry.id   AF-A0A966D281-F1
#
_cell.length_a   1.000
_cell.length_b   1.000
_cell.length_c   1.000
_cell.angle_alpha   90.00
_cell.angle_beta   90.00
_cell.angle_gamma   90.00
#
_symmetry.space_group_name_H-M   'P 1'
#
loop_
_entity.id
_entity.type
_entity.pdbx_description
1 polymer ?
#
loop_
_entity_poly.entity_id
_entity_poly.type
_entity_poly.pdbx_seq_one_letter_code
_entity_poly.pdbx_strand_id
1 'polypeptide(L)'
;MNNQCAVIRDLMPLYAESMTSEASVAMVEEHLAGCSSCKAFLAEIRQADSRAMDTDISALHRVKQHLQRKKRLTVLVTLMLTLIVMIIAITYVTAPDYLPYNHEIVSIEELEDGRVMVVFDESVAGYDLSFVANEQDNSREYSLTAWNTTWNRWFPRHGSDQITWLNPAGEKVTAVYYYQTNGEPDRMIYQRGAMASDGRFTLPRLVLNVYFILVVGFLVISGIAWLIFRHKPAIANVLSKITFLPIAYIAGHFIVTGFNATTYHASRDFLAILLVMIPFYIVLIAVEKLVRARKKQTS
;
A
#
# COMPACT_ATOMS: atom_id res chain seq x y z
N MET A 1 47.56 -21.35 56.97
CA MET A 1 46.51 -21.75 56.02
C MET A 1 46.17 -23.20 56.28
N ASN A 2 44.96 -23.46 56.77
CA ASN A 2 44.54 -24.79 57.25
C ASN A 2 44.11 -25.66 56.06
N ASN A 3 44.66 -26.87 55.92
CA ASN A 3 44.37 -27.80 54.81
C ASN A 3 42.88 -28.10 54.63
N GLN A 4 42.08 -27.95 55.68
CA GLN A 4 40.62 -28.12 55.66
C GLN A 4 39.90 -27.10 54.77
N CYS A 5 40.39 -25.86 54.67
CA CYS A 5 39.76 -24.85 53.81
C CYS A 5 39.95 -25.16 52.32
N ALA A 6 41.05 -25.80 51.94
CA ALA A 6 41.29 -26.20 50.55
C ALA A 6 40.31 -27.29 50.12
N VAL A 7 40.19 -28.35 50.93
CA VAL A 7 39.24 -29.45 50.69
C VAL A 7 37.80 -28.94 50.61
N ILE A 8 37.42 -27.99 51.46
CA ILE A 8 36.05 -27.47 51.49
C ILE A 8 35.76 -26.54 50.32
N ARG A 9 36.75 -25.79 49.82
CA ARG A 9 36.60 -25.00 48.59
C ARG A 9 36.43 -25.88 47.36
N ASP A 10 37.13 -27.01 47.28
CA ASP A 10 36.99 -27.96 46.18
C ASP A 10 35.61 -28.62 46.15
N LEU A 11 35.01 -28.86 47.32
CA LEU A 11 33.66 -29.41 47.46
C LEU A 11 32.55 -28.37 47.29
N MET A 12 32.88 -27.07 47.30
CA MET A 12 31.89 -25.99 47.37
C MET A 12 31.00 -25.83 46.12
N PRO A 13 31.51 -25.99 44.89
CA PRO A 13 30.66 -25.95 43.69
C PRO A 13 29.60 -27.07 43.71
N LEU A 14 30.01 -28.29 44.06
CA LEU A 14 29.10 -29.44 44.17
C LEU A 14 28.09 -29.26 45.29
N TYR A 15 28.50 -28.66 46.41
CA TYR A 15 27.60 -28.31 47.51
C TYR A 15 26.60 -27.22 47.11
N ALA A 16 27.02 -26.21 46.33
CA ALA A 16 26.14 -25.16 45.82
C ALA A 16 25.06 -25.72 44.87
N GLU A 17 25.40 -26.75 44.08
CA GLU A 17 24.49 -27.48 43.19
C GLU A 17 23.70 -28.61 43.90
N SER A 18 23.86 -28.79 45.22
CA SER A 18 23.23 -29.87 46.01
C SER A 18 23.54 -31.29 45.50
N MET A 19 24.73 -31.49 44.92
CA MET A 19 25.19 -32.76 44.36
C MET A 19 26.16 -33.53 45.28
N THR A 20 26.31 -33.10 46.54
CA THR A 20 27.16 -33.76 47.54
C THR A 20 26.39 -34.79 48.37
N SER A 21 27.06 -35.85 48.83
CA SER A 21 26.48 -36.81 49.77
C SER A 21 26.20 -36.17 51.14
N GLU A 22 25.28 -36.74 51.92
CA GLU A 22 24.90 -36.23 53.26
C GLU A 22 26.10 -36.09 54.21
N ALA A 23 27.05 -37.02 54.14
CA ALA A 23 28.29 -36.97 54.93
C ALA A 23 29.17 -35.76 54.56
N SER A 24 29.23 -35.41 53.27
CA SER A 24 29.97 -34.25 52.80
C SER A 24 29.24 -32.93 53.10
N VAL A 25 27.90 -32.93 53.10
CA VAL A 25 27.08 -31.76 53.49
C VAL A 25 27.36 -31.37 54.95
N ALA A 26 27.28 -32.32 55.88
CA ALA A 26 27.51 -32.06 57.30
C ALA A 26 28.91 -31.48 57.56
N MET A 27 29.93 -31.98 56.85
CA MET A 27 31.31 -31.49 56.94
C MET A 27 31.46 -30.05 56.42
N VAL A 28 30.78 -29.69 55.34
CA VAL A 28 30.82 -28.34 54.76
C VAL A 28 30.07 -27.35 55.67
N GLU A 29 28.90 -27.73 56.20
CA GLU A 29 28.11 -26.88 57.10
C GLU A 29 28.83 -26.57 58.43
N GLU A 30 29.44 -27.58 59.05
CA GLU A 30 30.22 -27.43 60.29
C GLU A 30 31.35 -26.40 60.11
N HIS A 31 32.06 -26.46 58.98
CA HIS A 31 33.14 -25.52 58.70
C HIS A 31 32.64 -24.12 58.33
N LEU A 32 31.53 -24.02 57.59
CA LEU A 32 30.91 -22.74 57.26
C LEU A 32 30.46 -22.01 58.53
N ALA A 33 30.06 -22.71 59.59
CA ALA A 33 29.72 -22.09 60.88
C ALA A 33 30.87 -21.23 61.43
N GLY A 34 32.11 -21.73 61.37
CA GLY A 34 33.30 -21.06 61.92
C GLY A 34 34.16 -20.24 60.95
N CYS A 35 33.99 -20.37 59.63
CA CYS A 35 34.89 -19.75 58.64
C CYS A 35 34.21 -18.68 57.75
N SER A 36 34.58 -17.41 57.93
CA SER A 36 34.05 -16.29 57.14
C SER A 36 34.53 -16.26 55.68
N SER A 37 35.76 -16.72 55.40
CA SER A 37 36.32 -16.73 54.05
C SER A 37 35.67 -17.79 53.15
N CYS A 38 35.31 -18.95 53.68
CA CYS A 38 34.55 -19.98 52.97
C CYS A 38 33.09 -19.57 52.74
N LYS A 39 32.47 -18.84 53.69
CA LYS A 39 31.14 -18.22 53.50
C LYS A 39 31.12 -17.21 52.35
N ALA A 40 32.14 -16.37 52.24
CA ALA A 40 32.25 -15.40 51.15
C ALA A 40 32.40 -16.08 49.78
N PHE A 41 33.21 -17.13 49.70
CA PHE A 41 33.40 -17.91 48.46
C PHE A 41 32.12 -18.63 48.02
N LEU A 42 31.33 -19.18 48.95
CA LEU A 42 30.02 -19.79 48.65
C LEU A 42 29.06 -18.76 48.05
N ALA A 43 29.03 -17.55 48.59
CA ALA A 43 28.19 -16.47 48.09
C ALA A 43 28.60 -16.04 46.67
N GLU A 44 29.91 -16.04 46.38
CA GLU A 44 30.45 -15.74 45.05
C GLU A 44 30.03 -16.81 44.02
N ILE A 45 30.14 -18.10 44.35
CA ILE A 45 29.70 -19.21 43.49
C ILE A 45 28.20 -19.10 43.18
N ARG A 46 27.36 -18.91 44.21
CA ARG A 46 25.90 -18.77 44.04
C ARG A 46 25.51 -17.52 43.23
N GLN A 47 26.28 -16.45 43.37
CA GLN A 47 26.06 -15.23 42.59
C GLN A 47 26.50 -15.39 41.13
N ALA A 48 27.57 -16.15 40.86
CA ALA A 48 27.99 -16.47 39.51
C ALA A 48 26.96 -17.35 38.79
N ASP A 49 26.41 -18.34 39.48
CA ASP A 49 25.41 -19.27 38.93
C ASP A 49 24.07 -18.58 38.61
N SER A 50 23.59 -17.73 39.53
CA SER A 50 22.38 -16.93 39.27
C SER A 50 22.57 -15.95 38.11
N ARG A 51 23.75 -15.32 37.96
CA ARG A 51 24.08 -14.50 36.79
C ARG A 51 24.14 -15.30 35.49
N ALA A 52 24.67 -16.53 35.52
CA ALA A 52 24.72 -17.40 34.36
C ALA A 52 23.29 -17.79 33.90
N MET A 53 22.43 -18.19 34.85
CA MET A 53 21.03 -18.52 34.57
C MET A 53 20.23 -17.32 34.05
N ASP A 54 20.39 -16.13 34.65
CA ASP A 54 19.77 -14.90 34.15
C ASP A 54 20.24 -14.56 32.73
N THR A 55 21.53 -14.79 32.45
CA THR A 55 22.10 -14.58 31.12
C THR A 55 21.48 -15.53 30.09
N ASP A 56 21.32 -16.81 30.41
CA ASP A 56 20.71 -17.80 29.53
C ASP A 56 19.22 -17.55 29.29
N ILE A 57 18.45 -17.23 30.33
CA ILE A 57 17.04 -16.86 30.20
C ILE A 57 16.89 -15.61 29.31
N SER A 58 17.77 -14.62 29.50
CA SER A 58 17.77 -13.41 28.67
C SER A 58 18.18 -13.71 27.21
N ALA A 59 19.10 -14.65 26.98
CA ALA A 59 19.52 -15.09 25.66
C ALA A 59 18.39 -15.81 24.93
N LEU A 60 17.70 -16.74 25.59
CA LEU A 60 16.52 -17.43 25.06
C LEU A 60 15.39 -16.46 24.73
N HIS A 61 15.12 -15.48 25.61
CA HIS A 61 14.10 -14.47 25.36
C HIS A 61 14.46 -13.59 24.16
N ARG A 62 15.74 -13.22 23.98
CA ARG A 62 16.21 -12.52 22.77
C ARG A 62 15.99 -13.36 21.52
N VAL A 63 16.35 -14.64 21.53
CA VAL A 63 16.13 -15.55 20.37
C VAL A 63 14.65 -15.66 20.03
N LYS A 64 13.78 -15.87 21.02
CA LYS A 64 12.32 -15.91 20.84
C LYS A 64 11.78 -14.61 20.26
N GLN A 65 12.19 -13.45 20.78
CA GLN A 65 11.78 -12.15 20.24
C GLN A 65 12.24 -11.94 18.80
N HIS A 66 13.47 -12.35 18.46
CA HIS A 66 13.98 -12.27 17.09
C HIS A 66 13.16 -13.14 16.12
N LEU A 67 12.84 -14.38 16.51
CA LEU A 67 12.00 -15.28 15.72
C LEU A 67 10.58 -14.73 15.56
N GLN A 68 9.97 -14.24 16.64
CA GLN A 68 8.62 -13.64 16.58
C GLN A 68 8.58 -12.36 15.74
N ARG A 69 9.62 -11.52 15.77
CA ARG A 69 9.72 -10.35 14.90
C ARG A 69 9.83 -10.74 13.43
N LYS A 70 10.67 -11.73 13.10
CA LYS A 70 10.77 -12.26 11.72
C LYS A 70 9.42 -12.84 11.26
N LYS A 71 8.77 -13.66 12.09
CA LYS A 71 7.44 -14.24 11.79
C LYS A 71 6.38 -13.16 11.53
N ARG A 72 6.27 -12.16 12.41
CA ARG A 72 5.35 -11.02 12.22
C ARG A 72 5.64 -10.23 10.94
N LEU A 73 6.92 -10.03 10.62
CA LEU A 73 7.33 -9.33 9.41
C LEU A 73 6.97 -10.11 8.14
N THR A 74 7.20 -11.42 8.14
CA THR A 74 6.80 -12.30 7.03
C THR A 74 5.28 -12.30 6.85
N VAL A 75 4.51 -12.43 7.93
CA VAL A 75 3.04 -12.36 7.89
C VAL A 75 2.55 -11.01 7.36
N LEU A 76 3.18 -9.90 7.76
CA LEU A 76 2.87 -8.58 7.24
C LEU A 76 3.14 -8.49 5.74
N VAL A 77 4.28 -8.97 5.26
CA VAL A 77 4.61 -8.96 3.83
C VAL A 77 3.63 -9.79 3.02
N THR A 78 3.27 -11.00 3.48
CA THR A 78 2.29 -11.84 2.79
C THR A 78 0.92 -11.17 2.74
N LEU A 79 0.48 -10.56 3.85
CA LEU A 79 -0.80 -9.84 3.91
C LEU A 79 -0.83 -8.63 2.95
N MET A 80 0.25 -7.83 2.92
CA MET A 80 0.34 -6.69 2.02
C MET A 80 0.39 -7.13 0.55
N LEU A 81 1.09 -8.23 0.24
CA LEU A 81 1.13 -8.77 -1.12
C LEU A 81 -0.25 -9.28 -1.57
N THR A 82 -0.98 -9.98 -0.69
CA THR A 82 -2.36 -10.39 -0.99
C THR A 82 -3.27 -9.19 -1.19
N LEU A 83 -3.08 -8.12 -0.42
CA LEU A 83 -3.85 -6.88 -0.58
C LEU A 83 -3.56 -6.23 -1.93
N ILE A 84 -2.30 -6.16 -2.37
CA ILE A 84 -1.93 -5.66 -3.72
C ILE A 84 -2.67 -6.44 -4.80
N VAL A 85 -2.64 -7.78 -4.75
CA VAL A 85 -3.33 -8.63 -5.75
C VAL A 85 -4.84 -8.38 -5.75
N MET A 86 -5.46 -8.22 -4.58
CA MET A 86 -6.88 -7.92 -4.46
C MET A 86 -7.24 -6.57 -5.08
N ILE A 87 -6.42 -5.53 -4.83
CA ILE A 87 -6.62 -4.20 -5.40
C ILE A 87 -6.53 -4.26 -6.92
N ILE A 88 -5.54 -4.97 -7.46
CA ILE A 88 -5.38 -5.17 -8.92
C ILE A 88 -6.62 -5.82 -9.52
N ALA A 89 -7.13 -6.88 -8.89
CA ALA A 89 -8.34 -7.56 -9.35
C ALA A 89 -9.54 -6.61 -9.37
N ILE A 90 -9.73 -5.81 -8.30
CA ILE A 90 -10.82 -4.83 -8.22
C ILE A 90 -10.67 -3.76 -9.30
N THR A 91 -9.47 -3.19 -9.48
CA THR A 91 -9.23 -2.16 -10.50
C THR A 91 -9.47 -2.67 -11.92
N TYR A 92 -9.14 -3.94 -12.18
CA TYR A 92 -9.39 -4.57 -13.48
C TYR A 92 -10.87 -4.83 -13.72
N VAL A 93 -11.59 -5.36 -12.73
CA VAL A 93 -13.02 -5.70 -12.86
C VAL A 93 -13.90 -4.44 -12.92
N THR A 94 -13.44 -3.34 -12.35
CA THR A 94 -14.10 -2.02 -12.38
C THR A 94 -13.57 -1.08 -13.48
N ALA A 95 -12.66 -1.56 -14.34
CA ALA A 95 -12.16 -0.80 -15.48
C ALA A 95 -13.31 -0.48 -16.47
N PRO A 96 -13.34 0.73 -17.06
CA PRO A 96 -14.43 1.17 -17.92
C PRO A 96 -14.22 0.59 -19.31
N ASP A 97 -15.19 -0.16 -19.80
CA ASP A 97 -15.23 -0.63 -21.17
C ASP A 97 -16.17 0.30 -21.96
N TYR A 98 -15.59 1.24 -22.69
CA TYR A 98 -16.33 2.29 -23.39
C TYR A 98 -17.21 1.71 -24.49
N LEU A 99 -18.50 2.05 -24.46
CA LEU A 99 -19.45 1.53 -25.41
C LEU A 99 -19.43 2.39 -26.69
N PRO A 100 -19.49 1.79 -27.89
CA PRO A 100 -19.74 2.56 -29.10
C PRO A 100 -21.16 3.15 -29.05
N TYR A 101 -21.36 4.30 -29.68
CA TYR A 101 -22.68 4.90 -29.75
C TYR A 101 -23.68 3.97 -30.46
N ASN A 102 -24.76 3.67 -29.77
CA ASN A 102 -25.96 3.02 -30.30
C ASN A 102 -27.18 3.72 -29.68
N HIS A 103 -28.19 4.04 -30.49
CA HIS A 103 -29.42 4.68 -30.05
C HIS A 103 -30.20 3.83 -29.03
N GLU A 104 -30.04 2.50 -29.04
CA GLU A 104 -30.63 1.62 -28.03
C GLU A 104 -29.93 1.73 -26.67
N ILE A 105 -28.63 2.06 -26.65
CA ILE A 105 -27.82 2.16 -25.44
C ILE A 105 -27.91 3.56 -24.82
N VAL A 106 -27.91 4.59 -25.68
CA VAL A 106 -28.00 6.00 -25.29
C VAL A 106 -28.98 6.70 -26.22
N SER A 107 -30.11 7.11 -25.67
CA SER A 107 -31.13 7.89 -26.36
C SER A 107 -31.33 9.25 -25.70
N ILE A 108 -31.72 10.24 -26.51
CA ILE A 108 -32.00 11.58 -26.03
C ILE A 108 -33.48 11.85 -26.26
N GLU A 109 -34.17 12.16 -25.18
CA GLU A 109 -35.60 12.46 -25.21
C GLU A 109 -35.82 13.93 -24.82
N GLU A 110 -36.59 14.63 -25.66
CA GLU A 110 -37.06 15.99 -25.40
C GLU A 110 -38.52 15.91 -24.94
N LEU A 111 -38.79 16.50 -23.76
CA LEU A 111 -40.14 16.64 -23.25
C LEU A 111 -40.81 17.88 -23.84
N GLU A 112 -42.14 17.90 -23.84
CA GLU A 112 -42.96 19.02 -24.35
C GLU A 112 -42.68 20.35 -23.64
N ASP A 113 -42.14 20.32 -22.41
CA ASP A 113 -41.74 21.50 -21.64
C ASP A 113 -40.34 22.03 -21.98
N GLY A 114 -39.68 21.45 -22.98
CA GLY A 114 -38.35 21.85 -23.46
C GLY A 114 -37.18 21.28 -22.64
N ARG A 115 -37.45 20.47 -21.61
CA ARG A 115 -36.41 19.71 -20.90
C ARG A 115 -35.89 18.57 -21.76
N VAL A 116 -34.59 18.33 -21.67
CA VAL A 116 -33.88 17.29 -22.41
C VAL A 116 -33.26 16.33 -21.40
N MET A 117 -33.50 15.04 -21.60
CA MET A 117 -32.91 13.97 -20.80
C MET A 117 -32.18 12.96 -21.66
N VAL A 118 -31.16 12.34 -21.07
CA VAL A 118 -30.46 11.20 -21.63
C VAL A 118 -30.98 9.95 -20.93
N VAL A 119 -31.41 8.96 -21.71
CA VAL A 119 -31.85 7.65 -21.24
C VAL A 119 -30.79 6.62 -21.63
N PHE A 120 -30.33 5.87 -20.64
CA PHE A 120 -29.31 4.84 -20.73
C PHE A 120 -29.93 3.45 -20.59
N ASP A 121 -29.45 2.51 -21.41
CA ASP A 121 -29.76 1.09 -21.26
C ASP A 121 -29.18 0.49 -19.96
N GLU A 122 -29.73 -0.64 -19.49
CA GLU A 122 -29.28 -1.35 -18.30
C GLU A 122 -27.82 -1.84 -18.40
N SER A 123 -27.31 -1.98 -19.62
CA SER A 123 -25.91 -2.33 -19.85
C SER A 123 -24.92 -1.22 -19.47
N VAL A 124 -25.37 0.02 -19.30
CA VAL A 124 -24.52 1.16 -18.93
C VAL A 124 -24.21 1.13 -17.43
N ALA A 125 -22.93 0.96 -17.10
CA ALA A 125 -22.46 0.96 -15.72
C ALA A 125 -22.15 2.37 -15.20
N GLY A 126 -21.85 3.30 -16.10
CA GLY A 126 -21.57 4.70 -15.79
C GLY A 126 -21.39 5.54 -17.06
N TYR A 127 -21.42 6.85 -16.88
CA TYR A 127 -21.25 7.81 -17.96
C TYR A 127 -20.47 9.04 -17.48
N ASP A 128 -19.86 9.76 -18.41
CA ASP A 128 -19.22 11.06 -18.18
C ASP A 128 -19.97 12.09 -19.01
N LEU A 129 -20.41 13.15 -18.33
CA LEU A 129 -21.17 14.24 -18.93
C LEU A 129 -20.50 15.55 -18.55
N SER A 130 -20.02 16.26 -19.56
CA SER A 130 -19.47 17.61 -19.43
C SER A 130 -20.19 18.55 -20.38
N PHE A 131 -20.13 19.85 -20.12
CA PHE A 131 -20.73 20.84 -21.00
C PHE A 131 -19.84 22.07 -21.15
N VAL A 132 -19.96 22.70 -22.30
CA VAL A 132 -19.45 24.04 -22.57
C VAL A 132 -20.64 24.99 -22.59
N ALA A 133 -20.62 25.98 -21.71
CA ALA A 133 -21.64 27.02 -21.68
C ALA A 133 -21.23 28.20 -22.56
N ASN A 134 -22.16 28.71 -23.34
CA ASN A 134 -22.04 29.98 -24.03
C ASN A 134 -22.72 31.07 -23.20
N GLU A 135 -21.93 32.00 -22.67
CA GLU A 135 -22.42 33.05 -21.77
C GLU A 135 -23.32 34.07 -22.48
N GLN A 136 -23.21 34.21 -23.80
CA GLN A 136 -23.98 35.22 -24.55
C GLN A 136 -25.47 34.86 -24.68
N ASP A 137 -25.78 33.57 -24.82
CA ASP A 137 -27.15 33.08 -25.06
C ASP A 137 -27.62 32.02 -24.05
N ASN A 138 -26.83 31.78 -22.99
CA ASN A 138 -27.06 30.75 -21.98
C ASN A 138 -27.31 29.36 -22.60
N SER A 139 -26.69 29.09 -23.76
CA SER A 139 -26.74 27.79 -24.39
C SER A 139 -25.65 26.86 -23.87
N ARG A 140 -25.92 25.57 -23.93
CA ARG A 140 -24.99 24.52 -23.49
C ARG A 140 -24.86 23.45 -24.55
N GLU A 141 -23.62 23.09 -24.80
CA GLU A 141 -23.24 21.96 -25.62
C GLU A 141 -22.63 20.89 -24.74
N TYR A 142 -23.20 19.69 -24.78
CA TYR A 142 -22.81 18.59 -23.92
C TYR A 142 -21.91 17.60 -24.65
N SER A 143 -20.90 17.10 -23.95
CA SER A 143 -20.09 15.96 -24.36
C SER A 143 -20.38 14.80 -23.41
N LEU A 144 -20.79 13.68 -23.98
CA LEU A 144 -21.22 12.47 -23.30
C LEU A 144 -20.39 11.27 -23.75
N THR A 145 -20.05 10.39 -22.82
CA THR A 145 -19.65 9.01 -23.14
C THR A 145 -20.23 8.06 -22.12
N ALA A 146 -20.40 6.80 -22.48
CA ALA A 146 -20.93 5.76 -21.60
C ALA A 146 -20.03 4.53 -21.63
N TRP A 147 -19.94 3.83 -20.51
CA TRP A 147 -19.16 2.60 -20.41
C TRP A 147 -19.92 1.53 -19.63
N ASN A 148 -19.56 0.29 -19.91
CA ASN A 148 -19.87 -0.84 -19.05
C ASN A 148 -18.64 -1.18 -18.18
N THR A 149 -18.79 -2.08 -17.22
CA THR A 149 -17.67 -2.64 -16.46
C THR A 149 -17.84 -4.16 -16.37
N THR A 150 -16.75 -4.90 -16.23
CA THR A 150 -16.82 -6.35 -15.99
C THR A 150 -17.66 -6.67 -14.74
N TRP A 151 -17.57 -5.81 -13.71
CA TRP A 151 -18.41 -5.90 -12.52
C TRP A 151 -19.90 -5.85 -12.86
N ASN A 152 -20.34 -4.85 -13.63
CA ASN A 152 -21.75 -4.67 -13.98
C ASN A 152 -22.27 -5.81 -14.86
N ARG A 153 -21.42 -6.45 -15.69
CA ARG A 153 -21.80 -7.66 -16.44
C ARG A 153 -22.12 -8.84 -15.54
N TRP A 154 -21.41 -8.99 -14.42
CA TRP A 154 -21.65 -10.09 -13.47
C TRP A 154 -22.74 -9.78 -12.47
N PHE A 155 -22.86 -8.51 -12.09
CA PHE A 155 -23.84 -8.01 -11.13
C PHE A 155 -24.56 -6.80 -11.73
N PRO A 156 -25.51 -7.02 -12.65
CA PRO A 156 -26.25 -5.93 -13.30
C PRO A 156 -27.01 -5.12 -12.27
N ARG A 157 -26.81 -3.80 -12.27
CA ARG A 157 -27.64 -2.89 -11.48
C ARG A 157 -29.02 -2.78 -12.11
N HIS A 158 -30.05 -3.03 -11.33
CA HIS A 158 -31.44 -2.80 -11.73
C HIS A 158 -31.92 -1.52 -11.04
N GLY A 159 -32.06 -0.39 -11.76
CA GLY A 159 -32.77 0.82 -11.29
C GLY A 159 -32.09 2.20 -11.37
N SER A 160 -32.96 3.22 -11.29
CA SER A 160 -32.89 4.72 -11.16
C SER A 160 -31.81 5.57 -11.84
N ASP A 161 -30.59 5.08 -12.07
CA ASP A 161 -29.48 5.91 -12.61
C ASP A 161 -29.45 5.91 -14.16
N GLN A 162 -30.50 5.38 -14.80
CA GLN A 162 -30.64 5.29 -16.25
C GLN A 162 -31.08 6.61 -16.90
N ILE A 163 -31.50 7.62 -16.14
CA ILE A 163 -31.99 8.88 -16.68
C ILE A 163 -31.18 10.04 -16.10
N THR A 164 -30.68 10.92 -16.97
CA THR A 164 -29.95 12.12 -16.57
C THR A 164 -30.49 13.35 -17.27
N TRP A 165 -30.87 14.36 -16.50
CA TRP A 165 -31.36 15.64 -17.02
C TRP A 165 -30.20 16.52 -17.49
N LEU A 166 -30.27 17.01 -18.73
CA LEU A 166 -29.23 17.90 -19.27
C LEU A 166 -29.45 19.33 -18.79
N ASN A 167 -30.69 19.83 -18.82
CA ASN A 167 -31.06 21.21 -18.48
C ASN A 167 -31.98 21.31 -17.26
N PRO A 168 -31.52 20.92 -16.06
CA PRO A 168 -32.35 20.93 -14.86
C PRO A 168 -32.83 22.34 -14.46
N ALA A 169 -32.15 23.41 -14.89
CA ALA A 169 -32.55 24.80 -14.61
C ALA A 169 -33.16 25.51 -15.83
N GLY A 170 -33.56 24.76 -16.87
CA GLY A 170 -34.18 25.31 -18.08
C GLY A 170 -33.19 25.94 -19.07
N GLU A 171 -31.91 25.55 -19.01
CA GLU A 171 -30.89 26.00 -19.94
C GLU A 171 -31.14 25.50 -21.38
N LYS A 172 -30.65 26.25 -22.37
CA LYS A 172 -30.87 25.91 -23.78
C LYS A 172 -29.84 24.88 -24.24
N VAL A 173 -30.26 23.63 -24.43
CA VAL A 173 -29.40 22.57 -24.99
C VAL A 173 -29.33 22.73 -26.51
N THR A 174 -28.15 23.07 -27.04
CA THR A 174 -27.94 23.29 -28.48
C THR A 174 -27.43 22.05 -29.20
N ALA A 175 -26.55 21.28 -28.57
CA ALA A 175 -26.05 20.02 -29.12
C ALA A 175 -25.60 19.05 -28.02
N VAL A 176 -25.69 17.76 -28.32
CA VAL A 176 -25.05 16.70 -27.52
C VAL A 176 -24.18 15.87 -28.43
N TYR A 177 -22.91 15.73 -28.04
CA TYR A 177 -21.89 14.95 -28.72
C TYR A 177 -21.57 13.70 -27.91
N TYR A 178 -21.50 12.56 -28.59
CA TYR A 178 -21.01 11.30 -28.05
C TYR A 178 -19.56 11.10 -28.47
N TYR A 179 -18.63 11.21 -27.52
CA TYR A 179 -17.21 11.02 -27.82
C TYR A 179 -16.78 9.56 -27.61
N GLN A 180 -15.90 9.09 -28.48
CA GLN A 180 -15.29 7.77 -28.38
C GLN A 180 -13.83 7.90 -27.94
N THR A 181 -13.36 6.98 -27.10
CA THR A 181 -11.99 6.98 -26.57
C THR A 181 -10.97 6.34 -27.53
N ASN A 182 -11.37 6.06 -28.77
CA ASN A 182 -10.56 5.45 -29.83
C ASN A 182 -9.94 6.45 -30.81
N GLY A 183 -10.15 7.76 -30.61
CA GLY A 183 -9.60 8.82 -31.46
C GLY A 183 -10.45 9.14 -32.69
N GLU A 184 -11.63 8.53 -32.84
CA GLU A 184 -12.64 8.94 -33.79
C GLU A 184 -13.24 10.31 -33.38
N PRO A 185 -13.71 11.12 -34.35
CA PRO A 185 -14.37 12.38 -34.05
C PRO A 185 -15.65 12.16 -33.24
N ASP A 186 -15.94 13.09 -32.34
CA ASP A 186 -17.12 13.04 -31.49
C ASP A 186 -18.38 13.07 -32.36
N ARG A 187 -19.26 12.09 -32.19
CA ARG A 187 -20.48 11.94 -32.98
C ARG A 187 -21.59 12.81 -32.42
N MET A 188 -22.15 13.71 -33.20
CA MET A 188 -23.32 14.47 -32.78
C MET A 188 -24.54 13.55 -32.72
N ILE A 189 -25.20 13.49 -31.56
CA ILE A 189 -26.36 12.61 -31.31
C ILE A 189 -27.64 13.41 -31.08
N TYR A 190 -27.53 14.71 -30.85
CA TYR A 190 -28.67 15.62 -30.74
C TYR A 190 -28.26 17.03 -31.12
N GLN A 191 -29.17 17.76 -31.78
CA GLN A 191 -28.98 19.14 -32.19
C GLN A 191 -30.29 19.93 -32.14
N ARG A 192 -30.25 21.16 -31.62
CA ARG A 192 -31.35 22.13 -31.65
C ARG A 192 -30.83 23.48 -32.14
N GLY A 193 -31.18 23.86 -33.38
CA GLY A 193 -30.82 25.15 -33.99
C GLY A 193 -29.70 25.07 -35.03
N ALA A 194 -29.06 26.21 -35.34
CA ALA A 194 -28.09 26.34 -36.42
C ALA A 194 -26.79 25.54 -36.18
N MET A 195 -26.09 25.20 -37.27
CA MET A 195 -24.98 24.24 -37.35
C MET A 195 -24.00 24.34 -36.19
N ALA A 196 -23.99 23.30 -35.36
CA ALA A 196 -22.93 23.10 -34.40
C ALA A 196 -21.67 22.62 -35.15
N SER A 197 -20.50 23.04 -34.67
CA SER A 197 -19.21 22.80 -35.32
C SER A 197 -19.00 21.31 -35.62
N ASP A 198 -18.87 20.94 -36.89
CA ASP A 198 -18.58 19.57 -37.30
C ASP A 198 -17.11 19.22 -36.94
N GLY A 199 -16.89 18.03 -36.38
CA GLY A 199 -15.56 17.52 -36.04
C GLY A 199 -14.95 18.03 -34.72
N ARG A 200 -15.50 17.60 -33.58
CA ARG A 200 -14.86 17.76 -32.26
C ARG A 200 -14.05 16.53 -31.88
N PHE A 201 -12.98 16.75 -31.12
CA PHE A 201 -12.18 15.68 -30.54
C PHE A 201 -12.05 15.90 -29.03
N THR A 202 -12.54 14.93 -28.25
CA THR A 202 -12.31 14.92 -26.81
C THR A 202 -10.94 14.30 -26.49
N LEU A 203 -10.01 15.13 -25.99
CA LEU A 203 -8.63 14.72 -25.71
C LEU A 203 -8.51 13.93 -24.38
N PRO A 204 -7.66 12.89 -24.34
CA PRO A 204 -7.36 12.18 -23.09
C PRO A 204 -6.64 13.09 -22.10
N ARG A 205 -6.90 12.91 -20.80
CA ARG A 205 -6.24 13.70 -19.75
C ARG A 205 -4.83 13.18 -19.50
N LEU A 206 -3.82 13.96 -19.89
CA LEU A 206 -2.40 13.62 -19.70
C LEU A 206 -1.83 13.93 -18.29
N VAL A 207 -2.68 14.33 -17.33
CA VAL A 207 -2.26 14.79 -15.99
C VAL A 207 -1.45 13.72 -15.24
N LEU A 208 -1.78 12.44 -15.41
CA LEU A 208 -1.10 11.35 -14.71
C LEU A 208 0.35 11.17 -15.16
N ASN A 209 0.65 11.47 -16.44
CA ASN A 209 2.01 11.44 -16.98
C ASN A 209 2.87 12.55 -16.37
N VAL A 210 2.28 13.71 -16.10
CA VAL A 210 2.99 14.81 -15.42
C VAL A 210 3.39 14.39 -14.01
N TYR A 211 2.49 13.77 -13.25
CA TYR A 211 2.82 13.25 -11.92
C TYR A 211 3.89 12.16 -11.97
N PHE A 212 3.83 11.27 -12.96
CA PHE A 212 4.84 10.25 -13.16
C PHE A 212 6.24 10.86 -13.37
N ILE A 213 6.37 11.86 -14.25
CA ILE A 213 7.64 12.55 -14.51
C ILE A 213 8.18 13.23 -13.25
N LEU A 214 7.32 13.92 -12.48
CA LEU A 214 7.73 14.54 -11.23
C LEU A 214 8.26 13.52 -10.21
N VAL A 215 7.60 12.36 -10.11
CA VAL A 215 8.02 11.29 -9.20
C VAL A 215 9.33 10.64 -9.65
N VAL A 216 9.54 10.46 -10.96
CA VAL A 216 10.83 9.98 -11.50
C VAL A 216 11.95 10.98 -11.19
N GLY A 217 11.72 12.28 -11.36
CA GLY A 217 12.68 13.31 -10.97
C GLY A 217 13.04 13.23 -9.48
N PHE A 218 12.04 13.07 -8.61
CA PHE A 218 12.25 12.89 -7.18
C PHE A 218 13.00 11.59 -6.83
N LEU A 219 12.75 10.49 -7.56
CA LEU A 219 13.50 9.24 -7.40
C LEU A 219 14.99 9.44 -7.68
N VAL A 220 15.32 10.14 -8.76
CA VAL A 220 16.72 10.40 -9.15
C VAL A 220 17.40 11.27 -8.08
N ILE A 221 16.76 12.35 -7.64
CA ILE A 221 17.32 13.26 -6.62
C ILE A 221 17.53 12.52 -5.29
N SER A 222 16.50 11.81 -4.81
CA SER A 222 16.59 11.06 -3.54
C SER A 222 17.59 9.90 -3.61
N GLY A 223 17.70 9.22 -4.75
CA GLY A 223 18.68 8.16 -5.00
C GLY A 223 20.12 8.66 -5.03
N ILE A 224 20.38 9.79 -5.70
CA ILE A 224 21.71 10.44 -5.69
C ILE A 224 22.08 10.84 -4.27
N ALA A 225 21.16 11.49 -3.55
CA ALA A 225 21.38 11.86 -2.16
C ALA A 225 21.69 10.62 -1.30
N TRP A 226 20.96 9.50 -1.49
CA TRP A 226 21.21 8.25 -0.79
C TRP A 226 22.63 7.71 -1.04
N LEU A 227 23.10 7.76 -2.29
CA LEU A 227 24.45 7.33 -2.66
C LEU A 227 25.53 8.19 -2.00
N ILE A 228 25.35 9.52 -1.98
CA ILE A 228 26.30 10.46 -1.35
C ILE A 228 26.40 10.21 0.15
N PHE A 229 25.26 10.05 0.83
CA PHE A 229 25.21 9.88 2.28
C PHE A 229 25.29 8.43 2.76
N ARG A 230 25.57 7.46 1.88
CA ARG A 230 25.59 6.02 2.21
C ARG A 230 26.56 5.66 3.35
N HIS A 231 27.63 6.44 3.52
CA HIS A 231 28.63 6.25 4.57
C HIS A 231 28.16 6.73 5.96
N LYS A 232 27.09 7.53 6.04
CA LYS A 232 26.49 7.99 7.30
C LYS A 232 25.23 7.16 7.60
N PRO A 233 25.29 6.17 8.52
CA PRO A 233 24.24 5.15 8.66
C PRO A 233 22.88 5.72 9.08
N ALA A 234 22.87 6.78 9.90
CA ALA A 234 21.64 7.45 10.31
C ALA A 234 20.91 8.11 9.12
N ILE A 235 21.66 8.87 8.30
CA ILE A 235 21.12 9.59 7.14
C ILE A 235 20.71 8.60 6.05
N ALA A 236 21.57 7.62 5.74
CA ALA A 236 21.28 6.60 4.73
C ALA A 236 20.00 5.80 5.04
N ASN A 237 19.67 5.59 6.32
CA ASN A 237 18.46 4.89 6.75
C ASN A 237 17.18 5.72 6.64
N VAL A 238 17.26 7.04 6.77
CA VAL A 238 16.12 7.93 6.50
C VAL A 238 15.93 8.05 5.00
N LEU A 239 17.03 8.25 4.29
CA LEU A 239 17.03 8.50 2.85
C LEU A 239 16.60 7.27 2.05
N SER A 240 16.93 6.04 2.50
CA SER A 240 16.39 4.81 1.87
C SER A 240 14.86 4.76 1.92
N LYS A 241 14.25 5.17 3.03
CA LYS A 241 12.78 5.22 3.16
C LYS A 241 12.18 6.30 2.26
N ILE A 242 12.84 7.47 2.17
CA ILE A 242 12.42 8.54 1.25
C ILE A 242 12.48 8.04 -0.20
N THR A 243 13.51 7.30 -0.59
CA THR A 243 13.65 6.72 -1.94
C THR A 243 12.66 5.59 -2.21
N PHE A 244 12.20 4.84 -1.20
CA PHE A 244 11.16 3.82 -1.41
C PHE A 244 9.78 4.41 -1.74
N LEU A 245 9.49 5.64 -1.33
CA LEU A 245 8.22 6.30 -1.61
C LEU A 245 7.96 6.48 -3.12
N PRO A 246 8.87 7.10 -3.92
CA PRO A 246 8.68 7.20 -5.36
C PRO A 246 8.75 5.84 -6.06
N ILE A 247 9.55 4.89 -5.58
CA ILE A 247 9.57 3.51 -6.13
C ILE A 247 8.19 2.87 -6.01
N ALA A 248 7.54 3.01 -4.85
CA ALA A 248 6.22 2.46 -4.61
C ALA A 248 5.14 3.13 -5.49
N TYR A 249 5.23 4.45 -5.70
CA TYR A 249 4.33 5.16 -6.61
C TYR A 249 4.52 4.68 -8.07
N ILE A 250 5.76 4.58 -8.53
CA ILE A 250 6.08 4.12 -9.89
C ILE A 250 5.58 2.70 -10.12
N ALA A 251 5.78 1.81 -9.14
CA ALA A 251 5.22 0.45 -9.20
C ALA A 251 3.69 0.48 -9.28
N GLY A 252 3.02 1.28 -8.44
CA GLY A 252 1.57 1.47 -8.49
C GLY A 252 1.09 2.02 -9.84
N HIS A 253 1.79 2.99 -10.41
CA HIS A 253 1.50 3.56 -11.73
C HIS A 253 1.51 2.48 -12.80
N PHE A 254 2.61 1.73 -12.94
CA PHE A 254 2.68 0.64 -13.93
C PHE A 254 1.64 -0.46 -13.73
N ILE A 255 1.32 -0.78 -12.47
CA ILE A 255 0.32 -1.79 -12.15
C ILE A 255 -1.09 -1.36 -12.61
N VAL A 256 -1.44 -0.08 -12.43
CA VAL A 256 -2.80 0.42 -12.70
C VAL A 256 -2.98 0.87 -14.14
N THR A 257 -2.02 1.61 -14.70
CA THR A 257 -2.17 2.23 -16.03
C THR A 257 -1.36 1.56 -17.14
N GLY A 258 -0.50 0.60 -16.80
CA GLY A 258 0.39 -0.04 -17.77
C GLY A 258 1.40 0.93 -18.38
N PHE A 259 1.81 0.67 -19.62
CA PHE A 259 2.84 1.45 -20.32
C PHE A 259 2.30 2.64 -21.12
N ASN A 260 1.01 2.63 -21.47
CA ASN A 260 0.43 3.64 -22.36
C ASN A 260 -0.18 4.83 -21.61
N ALA A 261 -0.46 4.70 -20.30
CA ALA A 261 -0.83 5.76 -19.36
C ALA A 261 -1.89 6.78 -19.81
N THR A 262 -2.69 6.44 -20.82
CA THR A 262 -3.83 7.23 -21.30
C THR A 262 -5.05 6.88 -20.46
N THR A 263 -5.48 7.82 -19.63
CA THR A 263 -6.63 7.65 -18.75
C THR A 263 -7.66 8.75 -19.00
N TYR A 264 -8.92 8.37 -19.16
CA TYR A 264 -10.06 9.29 -19.24
C TYR A 264 -10.66 9.59 -17.85
N HIS A 265 -10.51 8.69 -16.87
CA HIS A 265 -10.88 8.90 -15.46
C HIS A 265 -9.66 9.09 -14.53
N ALA A 266 -8.99 10.24 -14.66
CA ALA A 266 -7.73 10.50 -13.95
C ALA A 266 -7.84 10.39 -12.42
N SER A 267 -8.99 10.76 -11.83
CA SER A 267 -9.21 10.68 -10.38
C SER A 267 -9.27 9.24 -9.87
N ARG A 268 -9.96 8.35 -10.59
CA ARG A 268 -10.06 6.93 -10.24
C ARG A 268 -8.70 6.26 -10.30
N ASP A 269 -7.99 6.44 -11.41
CA ASP A 269 -6.70 5.78 -11.61
C ASP A 269 -5.64 6.32 -10.66
N PHE A 270 -5.67 7.64 -10.37
CA PHE A 270 -4.82 8.22 -9.32
C PHE A 270 -5.09 7.60 -7.95
N LEU A 271 -6.36 7.44 -7.56
CA LEU A 271 -6.71 6.82 -6.28
C LEU A 271 -6.28 5.35 -6.22
N ALA A 272 -6.48 4.60 -7.30
CA ALA A 272 -6.00 3.22 -7.42
C ALA A 272 -4.47 3.13 -7.26
N ILE A 273 -3.71 4.02 -7.90
CA ILE A 273 -2.25 4.09 -7.77
C ILE A 273 -1.83 4.32 -6.31
N LEU A 274 -2.46 5.28 -5.63
CA LEU A 274 -2.18 5.55 -4.22
C LEU A 274 -2.51 4.34 -3.34
N LEU A 275 -3.59 3.63 -3.64
CA LEU A 275 -4.04 2.47 -2.87
C LEU A 275 -3.10 1.27 -3.04
N VAL A 276 -2.47 1.10 -4.21
CA VAL A 276 -1.40 0.11 -4.44
C VAL A 276 -0.06 0.56 -3.84
N MET A 277 0.25 1.86 -3.91
CA MET A 277 1.50 2.44 -3.41
C MET A 277 1.70 2.16 -1.90
N ILE A 278 0.65 2.31 -1.08
CA ILE A 278 0.73 2.13 0.38
C ILE A 278 1.22 0.72 0.78
N PRO A 279 0.56 -0.39 0.39
CA PRO A 279 1.02 -1.73 0.74
C PRO A 279 2.37 -2.04 0.09
N PHE A 280 2.64 -1.56 -1.13
CA PHE A 280 3.94 -1.76 -1.77
C PHE A 280 5.09 -1.10 -1.00
N TYR A 281 4.87 0.13 -0.52
CA TYR A 281 5.83 0.84 0.34
C TYR A 281 6.10 0.10 1.66
N ILE A 282 5.04 -0.44 2.30
CA ILE A 282 5.18 -1.26 3.51
C ILE A 282 6.00 -2.52 3.23
N VAL A 283 5.77 -3.19 2.08
CA VAL A 283 6.56 -4.34 1.64
C VAL A 283 8.03 -3.97 1.47
N LEU A 284 8.35 -2.85 0.79
CA LEU A 284 9.74 -2.40 0.60
C LEU A 284 10.46 -2.19 1.93
N ILE A 285 9.83 -1.50 2.89
CA ILE A 285 10.40 -1.29 4.23
C ILE A 285 10.58 -2.62 4.97
N ALA A 286 9.59 -3.51 4.87
CA ALA A 286 9.64 -4.80 5.55
C ALA A 286 10.75 -5.70 4.98
N VAL A 287 10.88 -5.75 3.66
CA VAL A 287 11.94 -6.48 2.96
C VAL A 287 13.31 -5.92 3.32
N GLU A 288 13.50 -4.61 3.35
CA GLU A 288 14.76 -3.99 3.77
C GLU A 288 15.16 -4.41 5.18
N LYS A 289 14.22 -4.38 6.13
CA LYS A 289 14.46 -4.86 7.51
C LYS A 289 14.85 -6.33 7.55
N LEU A 290 14.22 -7.16 6.73
CA LEU A 290 14.49 -8.60 6.66
C LEU A 290 15.88 -8.90 6.06
N VAL A 291 16.27 -8.18 5.01
CA VAL A 291 17.60 -8.28 4.38
C VAL A 291 18.70 -7.81 5.33
N ARG A 292 18.51 -6.68 6.02
CA ARG A 292 19.47 -6.18 7.03
C ARG A 292 19.61 -7.13 8.21
N ALA A 293 18.51 -7.76 8.64
CA ALA A 293 18.54 -8.76 9.70
C ALA A 293 19.30 -10.04 9.29
N ARG A 294 19.24 -10.46 8.02
CA ARG A 294 20.04 -11.59 7.50
C ARG A 294 21.53 -11.26 7.43
N LYS A 295 21.91 -10.08 6.92
CA LYS A 295 23.33 -9.67 6.82
C LYS A 295 24.06 -9.63 8.17
N LYS A 296 23.35 -9.28 9.26
CA LYS A 296 23.91 -9.29 10.63
C LYS A 296 24.15 -10.70 11.21
N GLN A 297 23.63 -11.76 10.57
CA GLN A 297 23.82 -13.14 11.04
C GLN A 297 24.98 -13.85 10.34
N THR A 298 25.44 -13.31 9.20
CA THR A 298 26.52 -13.88 8.37
C THR A 298 27.85 -13.15 8.52
N SER A 299 27.90 -12.11 9.36
CA SER A 299 29.09 -11.34 9.71
C SER A 299 29.36 -11.51 11.20
#